data_AF-A0A9P9BK26-F1
#
_entry.id   AF-A0A9P9BK26-F1
#
_cell.length_a   1.000
_cell.length_b   1.000
_cell.length_c   1.000
_cell.angle_alpha   90.00
_cell.angle_beta   90.00
_cell.angle_gamma   90.00
#
_symmetry.space_group_name_H-M   'P 1'
#
loop_
_entity.id
_entity.type
_entity.pdbx_description
1 polymer ?
#
loop_
_entity_poly.entity_id
_entity_poly.type
_entity_poly.pdbx_seq_one_letter_code
_entity_poly.pdbx_strand_id
1 'polypeptide(L)'
;SPNNITVAIFCALVEESVAVRYTLDEEFTCKPSGKQSYVYKYGRIGDHRVIIAEPVEMGAVNAAHCAAHVSQQFPNVRLALMVGIGAGIPSNQLDIRLGDIAISVPRDDQPGVLQYDFGKYEDSGFARKGVLNKPPRVLLSAIHSLE
;
A
#
# COMPACT_ATOMS: atom_id res chain seq x y z
N SER A 1 6.91 -3.43 -20.92
CA SER A 1 5.54 -3.91 -21.17
C SER A 1 4.79 -3.98 -19.85
N PRO A 2 3.48 -3.69 -19.80
CA PRO A 2 2.67 -3.83 -18.58
C PRO A 2 2.75 -5.21 -17.94
N ASN A 3 2.87 -6.25 -18.78
CA ASN A 3 3.02 -7.64 -18.33
C ASN A 3 4.33 -7.91 -17.59
N ASN A 4 5.30 -7.01 -17.65
CA ASN A 4 6.56 -7.17 -16.92
C ASN A 4 6.52 -6.51 -15.54
N ILE A 5 5.47 -5.77 -15.21
CA ILE A 5 5.30 -5.17 -13.88
C ILE A 5 4.81 -6.24 -12.92
N THR A 6 5.46 -6.34 -11.77
CA THR A 6 5.17 -7.39 -10.77
C THR A 6 4.80 -6.84 -9.40
N VAL A 7 5.11 -5.57 -9.14
CA VAL A 7 4.85 -4.90 -7.86
C VAL A 7 4.18 -3.55 -8.14
N ALA A 8 3.15 -3.24 -7.38
CA ALA A 8 2.58 -1.90 -7.34
C ALA A 8 2.91 -1.23 -6.00
N ILE A 9 3.33 0.03 -6.04
CA ILE A 9 3.52 0.86 -4.85
C ILE A 9 2.49 1.99 -4.95
N PHE A 10 1.63 2.09 -3.94
CA PHE A 10 0.63 3.13 -3.81
C PHE A 10 1.10 4.17 -2.80
N CYS A 11 0.98 5.43 -3.16
CA CYS A 11 1.22 6.57 -2.28
C CYS A 11 -0.04 7.44 -2.25
N ALA A 12 -0.39 7.98 -1.09
CA ALA A 12 -1.56 8.86 -0.94
C ALA A 12 -1.25 10.30 -1.38
N LEU A 13 0.01 10.72 -1.23
CA LEU A 13 0.49 12.07 -1.49
C LEU A 13 1.58 12.07 -2.57
N VAL A 14 1.72 13.22 -3.25
CA VAL A 14 2.74 13.41 -4.27
C VAL A 14 4.13 13.35 -3.64
N GLU A 15 4.31 13.93 -2.46
CA GLU A 15 5.57 13.94 -1.70
C GLU A 15 6.05 12.52 -1.38
N GLU A 16 5.12 11.65 -0.97
CA GLU A 16 5.39 10.22 -0.72
C GLU A 16 5.83 9.51 -2.00
N SER A 17 5.11 9.75 -3.11
CA SER A 17 5.46 9.16 -4.40
C SER A 17 6.83 9.62 -4.91
N VAL A 18 7.20 10.88 -4.64
CA VAL A 18 8.48 11.46 -5.00
C VAL A 18 9.57 10.81 -4.17
N ALA A 19 9.36 10.63 -2.86
CA ALA A 19 10.30 9.92 -1.99
C ALA A 19 10.52 8.47 -2.45
N VAL A 20 9.45 7.73 -2.76
CA VAL A 20 9.55 6.36 -3.31
C VAL A 20 10.27 6.35 -4.66
N ARG A 21 10.02 7.33 -5.53
CA ARG A 21 10.70 7.42 -6.82
C ARG A 21 12.21 7.54 -6.67
N TYR A 22 12.69 8.26 -5.65
CA TYR A 22 14.13 8.39 -5.37
C TYR A 22 14.78 7.10 -4.87
N THR A 23 14.01 6.07 -4.51
CA THR A 23 14.58 4.75 -4.13
C THR A 23 14.69 3.78 -5.29
N LEU A 24 14.27 4.18 -6.50
CA LEU A 24 14.39 3.35 -7.70
C LEU A 24 15.86 3.22 -8.13
N ASP A 25 16.29 1.99 -8.43
CA ASP A 25 17.60 1.74 -9.05
C ASP A 25 17.64 2.25 -10.50
N GLU A 26 16.49 2.21 -11.18
CA GLU A 26 16.33 2.54 -12.59
C GLU A 26 14.90 3.04 -12.84
N GLU A 27 14.78 4.13 -13.58
CA GLU A 27 13.51 4.58 -14.14
C GLU A 27 13.36 4.15 -15.60
N PHE A 28 12.16 3.77 -16.01
CA PHE A 28 11.88 3.43 -17.40
C PHE A 28 10.50 3.92 -17.84
N THR A 29 10.20 3.74 -19.13
CA THR A 29 8.87 4.02 -19.66
C THR A 29 8.13 2.73 -19.94
N CYS A 30 6.82 2.77 -19.74
CA CYS A 30 5.92 1.71 -20.15
C CYS A 30 4.74 2.35 -20.87
N LYS A 31 4.27 1.70 -21.94
CA LYS A 31 3.06 2.09 -22.66
C LYS A 31 1.98 1.08 -22.30
N PRO A 32 1.06 1.41 -21.37
CA PRO A 32 -0.04 0.52 -21.06
C PRO A 32 -1.04 0.50 -22.22
N SER A 33 -1.64 -0.66 -22.45
CA SER A 33 -2.65 -0.85 -23.50
C SER A 33 -4.01 -0.33 -23.05
N GLY A 34 -4.78 0.27 -23.97
CA GLY A 34 -6.14 0.73 -23.69
C GLY A 34 -6.22 2.09 -22.99
N LYS A 35 -7.44 2.48 -22.61
CA LYS A 35 -7.72 3.78 -21.99
C LYS A 35 -7.14 3.85 -20.59
N GLN A 36 -6.26 4.83 -20.36
CA GLN A 36 -5.66 5.08 -19.05
C GLN A 36 -6.52 6.08 -18.27
N SER A 37 -6.86 5.73 -17.02
CA SER A 37 -7.50 6.65 -16.07
C SER A 37 -6.50 7.29 -15.11
N TYR A 38 -5.31 6.72 -14.98
CA TYR A 38 -4.26 7.15 -14.05
C TYR A 38 -2.91 7.24 -14.78
N VAL A 39 -2.04 8.10 -14.25
CA VAL A 39 -0.63 8.20 -14.66
C VAL A 39 0.21 7.43 -13.65
N TYR A 40 1.16 6.64 -14.13
CA TYR A 40 2.05 5.86 -13.30
C TYR A 40 3.51 6.25 -13.55
N LYS A 41 4.34 6.22 -12.51
CA LYS A 41 5.80 6.22 -12.65
C LYS A 41 6.26 4.76 -12.69
N TYR A 42 7.28 4.47 -13.48
CA TYR A 42 7.77 3.10 -13.65
C TYR A 42 9.24 3.02 -13.32
N GLY A 43 9.63 1.94 -12.65
CA GLY A 43 11.03 1.72 -12.35
C GLY A 43 11.33 0.33 -11.85
N ARG A 44 12.54 0.17 -11.35
CA ARG A 44 13.07 -1.08 -10.83
C ARG A 44 13.66 -0.87 -9.44
N ILE A 45 13.39 -1.82 -8.53
CA ILE A 45 14.06 -1.94 -7.23
C ILE A 45 14.53 -3.39 -7.11
N GLY A 46 15.84 -3.62 -7.05
CA GLY A 46 16.42 -4.95 -7.19
C GLY A 46 15.92 -5.65 -8.46
N ASP A 47 15.44 -6.88 -8.32
CA ASP A 47 14.87 -7.65 -9.45
C ASP A 47 13.39 -7.34 -9.73
N HIS A 48 12.79 -6.38 -9.03
CA HIS A 48 11.37 -6.08 -9.12
C HIS A 48 11.11 -4.88 -10.02
N ARG A 49 10.34 -5.12 -11.09
CA ARG A 49 9.76 -4.06 -11.90
C ARG A 49 8.50 -3.55 -11.22
N VAL A 50 8.53 -2.28 -10.83
CA VAL A 50 7.52 -1.63 -10.01
C VAL A 50 6.80 -0.53 -10.78
N ILE A 51 5.58 -0.26 -10.37
CA ILE A 51 4.91 1.02 -10.64
C ILE A 51 4.72 1.79 -9.35
N ILE A 52 4.72 3.11 -9.45
CA ILE A 52 4.25 4.02 -8.40
C ILE A 52 2.95 4.64 -8.89
N ALA A 53 1.89 4.47 -8.12
CA ALA A 53 0.54 4.93 -8.42
C ALA A 53 0.03 5.81 -7.30
N GLU A 54 -0.69 6.88 -7.67
CA GLU A 54 -1.34 7.80 -6.75
C GLU A 54 -2.85 7.84 -7.07
N PRO A 55 -3.72 7.89 -6.06
CA PRO A 55 -5.13 8.20 -6.28
C PRO A 55 -5.28 9.67 -6.68
N VAL A 56 -6.40 10.01 -7.33
CA VAL A 56 -6.68 11.41 -7.74
C VAL A 56 -6.79 12.33 -6.52
N GLU A 57 -7.39 11.82 -5.45
CA GLU A 57 -7.53 12.49 -4.16
C GLU A 57 -7.35 11.48 -3.04
N MET A 58 -7.07 11.97 -1.83
CA MET A 58 -7.01 11.12 -0.64
C MET A 58 -8.36 10.46 -0.34
N GLY A 59 -8.29 9.38 0.44
CA GLY A 59 -9.45 8.66 0.96
C GLY A 59 -9.60 7.26 0.39
N ALA A 60 -10.30 6.41 1.15
CA ALA A 60 -10.39 4.98 0.88
C ALA A 60 -11.06 4.65 -0.47
N VAL A 61 -12.07 5.43 -0.88
CA VAL A 61 -12.79 5.22 -2.16
C VAL A 61 -11.88 5.47 -3.35
N ASN A 62 -11.18 6.61 -3.37
CA ASN A 62 -10.25 6.95 -4.45
C ASN A 62 -9.07 5.98 -4.50
N ALA A 63 -8.54 5.58 -3.34
CA ALA A 63 -7.50 4.55 -3.25
C ALA A 63 -7.98 3.20 -3.81
N ALA A 64 -9.20 2.77 -3.48
CA ALA A 64 -9.79 1.53 -3.99
C ALA A 64 -9.98 1.57 -5.52
N HIS A 65 -10.45 2.70 -6.07
CA HIS A 65 -10.57 2.88 -7.52
C HIS A 65 -9.21 2.83 -8.23
N CYS A 66 -8.19 3.50 -7.68
CA CYS A 66 -6.84 3.45 -8.21
C CYS A 66 -6.29 2.01 -8.21
N ALA A 67 -6.44 1.29 -7.09
CA ALA A 67 -6.01 -0.09 -6.97
C ALA A 67 -6.72 -1.03 -7.96
N ALA A 68 -8.03 -0.86 -8.16
CA ALA A 68 -8.79 -1.63 -9.14
C ALA A 68 -8.28 -1.39 -10.57
N HIS A 69 -8.00 -0.13 -10.93
CA HIS A 69 -7.43 0.21 -12.23
C HIS A 69 -6.03 -0.37 -12.43
N VAL A 70 -5.16 -0.31 -11.42
CA VAL A 70 -3.84 -0.95 -11.46
C VAL A 70 -3.97 -2.46 -11.70
N SER A 71 -4.87 -3.14 -10.98
CA SER A 71 -5.08 -4.59 -11.15
C SER A 71 -5.54 -4.96 -12.56
N GLN A 72 -6.33 -4.11 -13.21
CA GLN A 72 -6.77 -4.34 -14.60
C GLN A 72 -5.65 -4.04 -15.61
N GLN A 73 -4.86 -3.00 -15.35
CA GLN A 73 -3.86 -2.50 -16.29
C GLN A 73 -2.56 -3.32 -16.28
N PHE A 74 -2.25 -3.95 -15.14
CA PHE A 74 -1.01 -4.69 -14.90
C PHE A 74 -1.31 -6.10 -14.37
N PRO A 75 -1.69 -7.05 -15.26
CA PRO A 75 -2.23 -8.35 -14.85
C PRO A 75 -1.23 -9.25 -14.10
N ASN A 76 0.06 -8.96 -14.20
CA ASN A 76 1.13 -9.74 -13.55
C ASN A 76 1.60 -9.12 -12.22
N VAL A 77 0.95 -8.05 -11.74
CA VAL A 77 1.16 -7.53 -10.38
C VAL A 77 0.72 -8.60 -9.38
N ARG A 78 1.69 -9.12 -8.62
CA ARG A 78 1.48 -10.18 -7.63
C ARG A 78 1.42 -9.65 -6.19
N LEU A 79 1.93 -8.46 -5.96
CA LEU A 79 1.95 -7.80 -4.66
C LEU A 79 1.82 -6.29 -4.80
N ALA A 80 1.19 -5.68 -3.82
CA ALA A 80 1.03 -4.23 -3.71
C ALA A 80 1.48 -3.76 -2.34
N LEU A 81 2.15 -2.61 -2.28
CA LEU A 81 2.57 -1.94 -1.07
C LEU A 81 1.86 -0.59 -0.99
N MET A 82 1.29 -0.26 0.17
CA MET A 82 0.89 1.11 0.48
C MET A 82 2.03 1.74 1.27
N VAL A 83 2.65 2.79 0.73
CA VAL A 83 3.80 3.47 1.31
C VAL A 83 3.46 4.95 1.44
N GLY A 84 3.54 5.46 2.67
CA GLY A 84 3.23 6.85 2.96
C GLY A 84 3.56 7.21 4.40
N ILE A 85 3.32 8.47 4.75
CA ILE A 85 3.47 8.97 6.12
C ILE A 85 2.20 8.66 6.92
N GLY A 86 2.35 8.60 8.24
CA GLY A 86 1.24 8.41 9.16
C GLY A 86 1.51 9.07 10.50
N ALA A 87 0.45 9.30 11.26
CA ALA A 87 0.56 9.73 12.64
C ALA A 87 0.64 8.51 13.57
N GLY A 88 1.52 8.57 14.58
CA GLY A 88 1.61 7.57 15.64
C GLY A 88 0.81 7.98 16.88
N ILE A 89 0.30 6.99 17.61
CA ILE A 89 -0.29 7.17 18.94
C ILE A 89 0.67 6.50 19.95
N PRO A 90 1.67 7.22 20.50
CA PRO A 90 2.61 6.65 21.43
C PRO A 90 1.94 6.25 22.74
N SER A 91 2.49 5.24 23.43
CA SER A 91 2.07 4.84 24.76
C SER A 91 3.26 4.39 25.59
N ASN A 92 3.10 4.24 26.91
CA ASN A 92 4.18 3.72 27.77
C ASN A 92 4.64 2.30 27.38
N GLN A 93 3.83 1.55 26.62
CA GLN A 93 4.13 0.19 26.16
C GLN A 93 4.71 0.18 24.73
N LEU A 94 4.51 1.25 23.97
CA LEU A 94 4.92 1.39 22.57
C LEU A 94 5.51 2.78 22.37
N ASP A 95 6.83 2.85 22.41
CA ASP A 95 7.62 4.07 22.19
C ASP A 95 7.70 4.38 20.69
N ILE A 96 6.62 4.92 20.13
CA ILE A 96 6.54 5.36 18.73
C ILE A 96 7.04 6.80 18.62
N ARG A 97 8.04 7.03 17.77
CA ARG A 97 8.70 8.32 17.59
C ARG A 97 8.64 8.78 16.13
N LEU A 98 8.84 10.08 15.92
CA LEU A 98 8.96 10.63 14.56
C LEU A 98 10.18 10.02 13.87
N GLY A 99 9.97 9.52 12.66
CA GLY A 99 10.99 8.83 11.87
C GLY A 99 10.93 7.31 11.94
N ASP A 100 10.13 6.74 12.85
CA ASP A 100 9.92 5.29 12.91
C ASP A 100 9.16 4.80 11.67
N ILE A 101 9.54 3.61 11.19
CA ILE A 101 8.85 2.90 10.11
C ILE A 101 7.91 1.88 10.73
N ALA A 102 6.61 2.05 10.53
CA ALA A 102 5.60 1.08 10.93
C ALA A 102 5.28 0.12 9.78
N ILE A 103 5.31 -1.19 10.09
CA ILE A 103 4.92 -2.24 9.15
C ILE A 103 3.68 -2.93 9.71
N SER A 104 2.63 -3.07 8.88
CA SER A 104 1.41 -3.79 9.27
C SER A 104 1.69 -5.29 9.37
N VAL A 105 1.79 -5.80 10.59
CA VAL A 105 1.96 -7.23 10.89
C VAL A 105 0.68 -7.78 11.54
N PRO A 106 -0.04 -8.73 10.92
CA PRO A 106 -1.15 -9.42 11.57
C PRO A 106 -0.69 -10.19 12.82
N ARG A 107 -1.40 -10.08 13.93
CA ARG A 107 -1.14 -10.82 15.19
C ARG A 107 -2.44 -11.34 15.75
N ASP A 108 -2.47 -12.61 16.16
CA ASP A 108 -3.65 -13.26 16.77
C ASP A 108 -4.95 -12.99 15.98
N ASP A 109 -5.89 -12.28 16.59
CA ASP A 109 -7.19 -11.87 16.05
C ASP A 109 -7.15 -10.55 15.25
N GLN A 110 -5.98 -9.93 15.10
CA GLN A 110 -5.79 -8.66 14.40
C GLN A 110 -5.27 -8.84 12.96
N PRO A 111 -5.89 -8.18 11.97
CA PRO A 111 -5.51 -8.29 10.55
C PRO A 111 -4.26 -7.48 10.17
N GLY A 112 -3.65 -6.73 11.10
CA GLY A 112 -2.53 -5.83 10.83
C GLY A 112 -2.98 -4.42 10.40
N VAL A 113 -3.97 -4.33 9.50
CA VAL A 113 -4.65 -3.07 9.16
C VAL A 113 -6.12 -3.11 9.54
N LEU A 114 -6.56 -2.10 10.29
CA LEU A 114 -7.90 -2.00 10.84
C LEU A 114 -8.58 -0.74 10.32
N GLN A 115 -9.74 -0.89 9.68
CA GLN A 115 -10.61 0.26 9.42
C GLN A 115 -11.42 0.56 10.68
N TYR A 116 -10.97 1.54 11.47
CA TYR A 116 -11.52 1.82 12.80
C TYR A 116 -12.89 2.49 12.78
N ASP A 117 -13.23 3.19 11.69
CA ASP A 117 -14.48 3.92 11.49
C ASP A 117 -15.58 3.06 10.82
N PHE A 118 -15.24 1.86 10.35
CA PHE A 118 -16.19 0.96 9.72
C PHE A 118 -16.90 0.10 10.76
N GLY A 119 -18.14 0.46 11.07
CA GLY A 119 -18.94 -0.23 12.05
C GLY A 119 -20.36 0.28 12.09
N LYS A 120 -21.10 -0.17 13.10
CA LYS A 120 -22.46 0.29 13.38
C LYS A 120 -22.64 0.48 14.87
N TYR A 121 -23.50 1.41 15.25
CA TYR A 121 -23.93 1.54 16.64
C TYR A 121 -24.94 0.44 16.96
N GLU A 122 -24.68 -0.30 18.04
CA GLU A 122 -25.53 -1.31 18.66
C GLU A 122 -25.88 -0.83 20.09
N ASP A 123 -26.77 -1.53 20.79
CA ASP A 123 -27.19 -1.15 22.16
C ASP A 123 -26.01 -1.05 23.15
N SER A 124 -24.92 -1.76 22.87
CA SER A 124 -23.68 -1.76 23.67
C SER A 124 -22.64 -0.72 23.22
N GLY A 125 -22.94 0.09 22.19
CA GLY A 125 -22.05 1.11 21.64
C GLY A 125 -21.60 0.82 20.20
N PHE A 126 -20.50 1.44 19.78
CA PHE A 126 -19.97 1.26 18.42
C PHE A 126 -19.34 -0.12 18.25
N ALA A 127 -19.97 -0.97 17.43
CA ALA A 127 -19.45 -2.27 17.04
C ALA A 127 -18.76 -2.17 15.67
N ARG A 128 -17.42 -2.18 15.68
CA ARG A 128 -16.60 -2.27 14.47
C ARG A 128 -16.98 -3.53 13.67
N LYS A 129 -17.04 -3.40 12.35
CA LYS A 129 -17.33 -4.49 11.40
C LYS A 129 -16.18 -4.62 10.41
N GLY A 130 -16.17 -5.76 9.72
CA GLY A 130 -15.21 -6.03 8.66
C GLY A 130 -13.78 -6.29 9.15
N VAL A 131 -13.02 -6.98 8.29
CA VAL A 131 -11.58 -7.19 8.42
C VAL A 131 -10.97 -7.05 7.03
N LEU A 132 -9.76 -6.49 6.96
CA LEU A 132 -8.98 -6.53 5.73
C LEU A 132 -8.25 -7.87 5.61
N ASN A 133 -7.93 -8.25 4.38
CA ASN A 133 -7.15 -9.46 4.12
C ASN A 133 -5.73 -9.33 4.68
N LYS A 134 -5.20 -10.43 5.21
CA LYS A 134 -3.80 -10.51 5.64
C LYS A 134 -2.87 -10.44 4.42
N PRO A 135 -1.66 -9.85 4.56
CA PRO A 135 -0.65 -9.90 3.51
C PRO A 135 -0.30 -11.35 3.10
N PRO A 136 0.10 -11.59 1.84
CA PRO A 136 0.56 -12.90 1.39
C PRO A 136 1.74 -13.44 2.24
N ARG A 137 1.85 -14.77 2.36
CA ARG A 137 2.87 -15.45 3.18
C ARG A 137 4.30 -14.98 2.89
N VAL A 138 4.63 -14.67 1.64
CA VAL A 138 5.97 -14.19 1.25
C VAL A 138 6.32 -12.86 1.93
N LEU A 139 5.37 -11.94 2.07
CA LEU A 139 5.60 -10.66 2.77
C LEU A 139 5.70 -10.87 4.27
N LEU A 140 4.87 -11.76 4.83
CA LEU A 140 4.94 -12.12 6.25
C LEU A 140 6.28 -12.77 6.60
N SER A 141 6.81 -13.65 5.75
CA SER A 141 8.13 -14.24 5.94
C SER A 141 9.26 -13.23 5.78
N ALA A 142 9.12 -12.24 4.89
CA ALA A 142 10.13 -11.21 4.67
C ALA A 142 10.29 -10.29 5.88
N ILE A 143 9.24 -10.11 6.70
CA ILE A 143 9.32 -9.32 7.94
C ILE A 143 10.40 -9.88 8.87
N HIS A 144 10.53 -11.21 9.00
CA HIS A 144 11.56 -11.82 9.83
C HIS A 144 13.00 -11.59 9.32
N SER A 145 13.18 -11.12 8.09
CA SER A 145 14.50 -10.76 7.55
C SER A 145 14.87 -9.28 7.77
N LEU A 146 13.95 -8.50 8.33
CA LEU A 146 14.15 -7.09 8.70
C LEU A 146 14.53 -6.92 10.18
N GLU A 147 14.44 -8.00 10.97
CA GLU A 147 14.90 -8.10 12.36
C GLU A 147 16.36 -8.55 12.42
#